data_AF-A0A7W0RVL9-F1
#
_entry.id   AF-A0A7W0RVL9-F1
#
_cell.length_a   1.000
_cell.length_b   1.000
_cell.length_c   1.000
_cell.angle_alpha   90.00
_cell.angle_beta   90.00
_cell.angle_gamma   90.00
#
_symmetry.space_group_name_H-M   'P 1'
#
loop_
_entity.id
_entity.type
_entity.pdbx_description
1 polymer ?
#
loop_
_entity_poly.entity_id
_entity_poly.type
_entity_poly.pdbx_seq_one_letter_code
_entity_poly.pdbx_strand_id
1 'polypeptide(L)'
;MVVLGLAETSIQLVPDGTLFLHIAIIIVMVYVLNATLFRPINRVLEERERQTRGRSGSAQGVLREVDENLLSYETSLREARVESYHTLERERAEALTERQSRLDLVRAEATELIEVEKTAIQTQTAEARDVLGDDARRIATEISSQILHRHL
;
A
#
# COMPACT_ATOMS: atom_id res chain seq x y z
N MET A 1 -18.39 -72.85 80.99
CA MET A 1 -19.05 -72.21 82.15
C MET A 1 -18.00 -71.27 82.74
N VAL A 2 -17.91 -70.00 82.36
CA VAL A 2 -18.70 -68.81 82.75
C VAL A 2 -18.46 -67.75 81.66
N VAL A 3 -19.40 -67.44 80.76
CA VAL A 3 -20.47 -66.41 80.79
C VAL A 3 -19.96 -64.96 80.94
N LEU A 4 -19.93 -64.27 79.78
CA LEU A 4 -20.44 -62.92 79.45
C LEU A 4 -20.47 -61.80 80.50
N GLY A 5 -19.94 -60.64 80.10
CA GLY A 5 -20.32 -59.30 80.57
C GLY A 5 -19.74 -58.24 79.63
N LEU A 6 -20.44 -57.91 78.53
CA LEU A 6 -21.05 -56.59 78.31
C LEU A 6 -20.03 -55.46 78.60
N ALA A 7 -19.35 -54.92 77.60
CA ALA A 7 -19.88 -53.86 76.73
C ALA A 7 -20.77 -52.86 77.51
N GLU A 8 -20.29 -52.35 78.64
CA GLU A 8 -20.80 -51.09 79.18
C GLU A 8 -20.08 -49.94 78.49
N THR A 9 -20.67 -49.52 77.38
CA THR A 9 -20.53 -48.16 76.86
C THR A 9 -21.08 -47.19 77.91
N SER A 10 -20.24 -46.79 78.85
CA SER A 10 -20.47 -45.58 79.63
C SER A 10 -20.37 -44.41 78.65
N ILE A 11 -21.52 -43.87 78.26
CA ILE A 11 -21.59 -42.60 77.55
C ILE A 11 -21.09 -41.53 78.54
N GLN A 12 -19.79 -41.26 78.52
CA GLN A 12 -19.17 -40.13 79.20
C GLN A 12 -19.60 -38.86 78.48
N LEU A 13 -20.74 -38.31 78.89
CA LEU A 13 -21.26 -37.00 78.47
C LEU A 13 -20.58 -35.86 79.26
N VAL A 14 -19.33 -36.05 79.69
CA VAL A 14 -18.51 -35.06 80.37
C VAL A 14 -17.37 -34.72 79.41
N PRO A 15 -17.13 -33.43 79.10
CA PRO A 15 -16.03 -33.05 78.22
C PRO A 15 -14.70 -33.31 78.94
N ASP A 16 -14.18 -34.52 78.81
CA ASP A 16 -12.84 -34.89 79.26
C ASP A 16 -11.78 -34.26 78.35
N GLY A 17 -10.56 -34.06 78.88
CA GLY A 17 -9.43 -33.47 78.15
C GLY A 17 -9.07 -34.19 76.84
N THR A 18 -9.59 -35.41 76.65
CA THR A 18 -9.54 -36.18 75.41
C THR A 18 -10.27 -35.49 74.25
N LEU A 19 -11.30 -34.67 74.50
CA LEU A 19 -11.98 -33.87 73.48
C LEU A 19 -11.02 -32.85 72.86
N PHE A 20 -10.26 -32.13 73.70
CA PHE A 20 -9.25 -31.18 73.23
C PHE A 20 -8.14 -31.87 72.44
N LEU A 21 -7.73 -33.07 72.86
CA LEU A 21 -6.77 -33.89 72.11
C LEU A 21 -7.33 -34.32 70.75
N HIS A 22 -8.59 -34.75 70.67
CA HIS A 22 -9.23 -35.10 69.40
C HIS A 22 -9.37 -33.89 68.47
N ILE A 23 -9.74 -32.72 69.00
CA ILE A 23 -9.80 -31.47 68.23
C ILE A 23 -8.40 -31.13 67.68
N ALA A 24 -7.36 -31.22 68.49
CA ALA A 24 -5.99 -30.99 68.04
C ALA A 24 -5.58 -31.96 66.91
N ILE A 25 -5.92 -33.25 67.03
CA ILE A 25 -5.65 -34.25 65.98
C ILE A 25 -6.40 -33.93 64.69
N ILE A 26 -7.68 -33.53 64.78
CA ILE A 26 -8.47 -33.15 63.60
C ILE A 26 -7.87 -31.91 62.92
N ILE A 27 -7.45 -30.90 63.69
CA ILE A 27 -6.79 -29.71 63.14
C ILE A 27 -5.49 -30.08 62.42
N VAL A 28 -4.66 -30.92 63.03
CA VAL A 28 -3.42 -31.40 62.42
C VAL A 28 -3.72 -32.20 61.15
N MET A 29 -4.71 -33.08 61.17
CA MET A 29 -5.14 -33.86 59.99
C MET A 29 -5.61 -32.95 58.86
N VAL A 30 -6.46 -31.96 59.15
CA VAL A 30 -6.95 -30.98 58.16
C VAL A 30 -5.77 -30.18 57.58
N TYR A 31 -4.82 -29.77 58.42
CA TYR A 31 -3.62 -29.07 57.97
C TYR A 31 -2.77 -29.92 57.02
N VAL A 32 -2.50 -31.17 57.40
CA VAL A 32 -1.75 -32.12 56.57
C VAL A 32 -2.48 -32.38 55.26
N LEU A 33 -3.79 -32.63 55.28
CA LEU A 33 -4.60 -32.90 54.09
C LEU A 33 -4.68 -31.67 53.17
N ASN A 34 -4.79 -30.47 53.75
CA ASN A 34 -4.76 -29.22 52.99
C ASN A 34 -3.43 -29.00 52.27
N ALA A 35 -2.31 -29.29 52.93
CA ALA A 35 -0.98 -29.16 52.36
C ALA A 35 -0.68 -30.25 51.30
N THR A 36 -1.07 -31.49 51.56
CA THR A 36 -0.71 -32.66 50.72
C THR A 36 -1.68 -32.95 49.60
N LEU A 37 -2.96 -32.56 49.72
CA LEU A 37 -4.01 -33.02 48.80
C LEU A 37 -4.81 -31.85 48.19
N PHE A 38 -5.40 -30.98 49.00
CA PHE A 38 -6.25 -29.90 48.49
C PHE A 38 -5.46 -28.86 47.68
N ARG A 39 -4.32 -28.38 48.19
CA ARG A 39 -3.46 -27.44 47.45
C ARG A 39 -2.97 -27.98 46.11
N PRO A 40 -2.35 -29.18 46.02
CA PRO A 40 -1.86 -29.67 44.73
C PRO A 40 -3.00 -29.97 43.75
N ILE A 41 -4.14 -30.49 44.21
CA ILE A 41 -5.29 -30.75 43.31
C ILE A 41 -5.83 -29.45 42.73
N ASN A 42 -6.06 -28.42 43.55
CA ASN A 42 -6.55 -27.13 43.08
C ASN A 42 -5.56 -26.48 42.09
N ARG A 43 -4.26 -26.58 42.35
CA ARG A 43 -3.23 -26.06 41.43
C ARG A 43 -3.27 -26.76 40.06
N VAL A 44 -3.48 -28.08 40.04
CA VAL A 44 -3.58 -28.85 38.77
C VAL A 44 -4.88 -28.51 38.03
N LEU A 45 -5.99 -28.32 38.75
CA LEU A 45 -7.25 -27.88 38.16
C LEU A 45 -7.14 -26.49 37.53
N GLU A 46 -6.57 -25.52 38.27
CA GLU A 46 -6.30 -24.17 37.76
C GLU A 46 -5.39 -24.19 36.54
N GLU A 47 -4.32 -25.00 36.56
CA GLU A 47 -3.39 -25.12 35.45
C GLU A 47 -4.06 -25.72 34.20
N ARG A 48 -4.87 -26.78 34.36
CA ARG A 48 -5.65 -27.37 33.25
C ARG A 48 -6.67 -26.40 32.68
N GLU A 49 -7.32 -25.65 33.55
CA GLU A 49 -8.30 -24.66 33.14
C GLU A 49 -7.64 -23.48 32.41
N ARG A 50 -6.49 -23.01 32.92
CA ARG A 50 -5.65 -21.99 32.27
C ARG A 50 -5.14 -22.46 30.91
N GLN A 51 -4.68 -23.71 30.78
CA GLN A 51 -4.24 -24.25 29.49
C GLN A 51 -5.40 -24.38 28.50
N THR A 52 -6.58 -24.80 28.95
CA THR A 52 -7.74 -24.99 28.08
C THR A 52 -8.30 -23.64 27.61
N ARG A 53 -8.55 -22.71 28.54
CA ARG A 53 -9.03 -21.35 28.20
C ARG A 53 -7.95 -20.54 27.48
N GLY A 54 -6.69 -20.68 27.88
CA GLY A 54 -5.55 -20.01 27.26
C GLY A 54 -5.36 -20.39 25.80
N ARG A 55 -5.52 -21.68 25.44
CA ARG A 55 -5.46 -22.13 24.05
C ARG A 55 -6.59 -21.57 23.18
N SER A 56 -7.80 -21.45 23.75
CA SER A 56 -8.94 -20.86 23.04
C SER A 56 -8.75 -19.34 22.86
N GLY A 57 -8.29 -18.64 23.90
CA GLY A 57 -7.97 -17.21 23.82
C GLY A 57 -6.81 -16.90 22.87
N SER A 58 -5.75 -17.71 22.88
CA SER A 58 -4.61 -17.54 21.96
C SER A 58 -5.01 -17.79 20.51
N ALA A 59 -5.84 -18.82 20.24
CA ALA A 59 -6.35 -19.07 18.89
C ALA A 59 -7.19 -17.89 18.38
N GLN A 60 -8.03 -17.31 19.23
CA GLN A 60 -8.83 -16.14 18.87
C GLN A 60 -7.97 -14.88 18.69
N GLY A 61 -6.88 -14.74 19.45
CA GLY A 61 -5.90 -13.67 19.27
C GLY A 61 -5.17 -13.77 17.92
N VAL A 62 -4.70 -14.97 17.57
CA VAL A 62 -4.04 -15.22 16.28
C VAL A 62 -4.99 -14.95 15.10
N LEU A 63 -6.26 -15.34 15.20
CA LEU A 63 -7.24 -15.04 14.15
C LEU A 63 -7.46 -13.53 13.98
N ARG A 64 -7.56 -12.76 15.08
CA ARG A 64 -7.66 -11.29 15.01
C ARG A 64 -6.42 -10.66 14.38
N GLU A 65 -5.24 -11.12 14.76
CA GLU A 65 -3.97 -10.63 14.20
C GLU A 65 -3.87 -10.93 12.69
N VAL A 66 -4.32 -12.11 12.25
CA VAL A 66 -4.40 -12.45 10.82
C VAL A 66 -5.39 -11.54 10.09
N ASP A 67 -6.57 -11.31 10.64
CA ASP A 67 -7.58 -10.42 10.05
C ASP A 67 -7.07 -8.97 9.96
N GLU A 68 -6.43 -8.45 11.02
CA GLU A 68 -5.82 -7.11 11.03
C GLU A 68 -4.71 -6.99 9.99
N ASN A 69 -3.83 -7.99 9.89
CA ASN A 69 -2.76 -8.02 8.90
C ASN A 69 -3.31 -8.10 7.47
N LEU A 70 -4.37 -8.89 7.24
CA LEU A 70 -5.04 -8.95 5.94
C LEU A 70 -5.65 -7.61 5.55
N LEU A 71 -6.37 -6.96 6.46
CA LEU A 71 -6.95 -5.64 6.22
C LEU A 71 -5.88 -4.59 5.92
N SER A 72 -4.78 -4.61 6.68
CA SER A 72 -3.64 -3.71 6.43
C SER A 72 -3.02 -3.98 5.07
N TYR A 73 -2.77 -5.24 4.73
CA TYR A 73 -2.21 -5.63 3.43
C TYR A 73 -3.12 -5.22 2.27
N GLU A 74 -4.42 -5.48 2.35
CA GLU A 74 -5.38 -5.07 1.32
C GLU A 74 -5.46 -3.55 1.16
N THR A 75 -5.37 -2.81 2.26
CA THR A 75 -5.37 -1.34 2.25
C THR A 75 -4.12 -0.81 1.58
N SER A 76 -2.93 -1.26 1.99
CA SER A 76 -1.66 -0.85 1.38
C SER A 76 -1.59 -1.22 -0.10
N LEU A 77 -2.12 -2.39 -0.49
CA LEU A 77 -2.19 -2.80 -1.89
C LEU A 77 -3.12 -1.89 -2.71
N ARG A 78 -4.24 -1.47 -2.13
CA ARG A 78 -5.18 -0.53 -2.78
C ARG A 78 -4.55 0.85 -2.93
N GLU A 79 -3.90 1.36 -1.90
CA GLU A 79 -3.19 2.64 -1.92
C GLU A 79 -2.08 2.65 -2.96
N ALA A 80 -1.22 1.62 -2.98
CA ALA A 80 -0.15 1.49 -3.96
C ALA A 80 -0.67 1.44 -5.41
N ARG A 81 -1.82 0.79 -5.65
CA ARG A 81 -2.47 0.79 -6.97
C ARG A 81 -2.94 2.20 -7.35
N VAL A 82 -3.62 2.90 -6.44
CA VAL A 82 -4.10 4.27 -6.69
C VAL A 82 -2.94 5.22 -6.97
N GLU A 83 -1.88 5.15 -6.18
CA GLU A 83 -0.66 5.95 -6.37
C GLU A 83 0.02 5.65 -7.72
N SER A 84 0.11 4.37 -8.09
CA SER A 84 0.64 3.96 -9.40
C SER A 84 -0.19 4.52 -10.55
N TYR A 85 -1.53 4.45 -10.48
CA TYR A 85 -2.40 5.03 -11.49
C TYR A 85 -2.25 6.55 -11.58
N HIS A 86 -2.19 7.25 -10.44
CA HIS A 86 -1.96 8.69 -10.40
C HIS A 86 -0.61 9.07 -11.03
N THR A 87 0.44 8.32 -10.72
CA THR A 87 1.78 8.56 -11.28
C THR A 87 1.78 8.33 -12.79
N LEU A 88 1.18 7.24 -13.26
CA LEU A 88 1.08 6.94 -14.69
C LEU A 88 0.30 8.02 -15.44
N GLU A 89 -0.80 8.50 -14.87
CA GLU A 89 -1.61 9.54 -15.51
C GLU A 89 -0.89 10.88 -15.54
N ARG A 90 -0.17 11.24 -14.46
CA ARG A 90 0.68 12.44 -14.42
C ARG A 90 1.76 12.40 -15.50
N GLU A 91 2.52 11.31 -15.56
CA GLU A 91 3.57 11.13 -16.57
C GLU A 91 3.00 11.15 -18.00
N ARG A 92 1.83 10.56 -18.22
CA ARG A 92 1.13 10.64 -19.52
C ARG A 92 0.73 12.07 -19.87
N ALA A 93 0.14 12.80 -18.93
CA ALA A 93 -0.28 14.18 -19.16
C ALA A 93 0.92 15.11 -19.44
N GLU A 94 2.02 14.94 -18.70
CA GLU A 94 3.27 15.66 -18.92
C GLU A 94 3.86 15.32 -20.30
N ALA A 95 3.94 14.04 -20.66
CA ALA A 95 4.44 13.61 -21.97
C ALA A 95 3.59 14.12 -23.14
N LEU A 96 2.26 14.15 -22.98
CA LEU A 96 1.36 14.72 -23.99
C LEU A 96 1.54 16.23 -24.14
N THR A 97 1.71 16.94 -23.02
CA THR A 97 1.94 18.39 -23.01
C THR A 97 3.28 18.73 -23.65
N GLU A 98 4.34 18.00 -23.32
CA GLU A 98 5.67 18.17 -23.92
C GLU A 98 5.66 17.83 -25.41
N ARG A 99 4.99 16.75 -25.80
CA ARG A 99 4.83 16.40 -27.21
C ARG A 99 4.12 17.52 -27.97
N GLN A 100 3.04 18.06 -27.40
CA GLN A 100 2.28 19.13 -28.02
C GLN A 100 3.12 20.40 -28.17
N SER A 101 3.85 20.81 -27.12
CA SER A 101 4.72 21.99 -27.19
C SER A 101 5.84 21.83 -28.22
N ARG A 102 6.47 20.66 -28.30
CA ARG A 102 7.48 20.37 -29.34
C ARG A 102 6.88 20.42 -30.75
N LEU A 103 5.69 19.85 -30.94
CA LEU A 103 5.00 19.92 -32.23
C LEU A 103 4.65 21.35 -32.63
N ASP A 104 4.22 22.17 -31.68
CA ASP A 104 3.86 23.56 -31.94
C ASP A 104 5.10 24.41 -32.26
N LEU A 105 6.24 24.16 -31.59
CA LEU A 105 7.52 24.77 -31.94
C LEU A 105 7.95 24.44 -33.37
N VAL A 106 7.93 23.15 -33.75
CA VAL A 106 8.30 22.72 -35.10
C VAL A 106 7.36 23.31 -36.15
N ARG A 107 6.05 23.41 -35.84
CA ARG A 107 5.08 24.07 -36.74
C ARG A 107 5.35 25.56 -36.90
N ALA A 108 5.70 26.25 -35.82
CA ALA A 108 6.04 27.66 -35.86
C ALA A 108 7.29 27.89 -36.72
N GLU A 109 8.36 27.11 -36.50
CA GLU A 109 9.60 27.17 -37.28
C GLU A 109 9.34 26.86 -38.76
N ALA A 110 8.55 25.83 -39.06
CA ALA A 110 8.17 25.51 -40.44
C ALA A 110 7.37 26.64 -41.10
N THR A 111 6.47 27.30 -40.36
CA THR A 111 5.68 28.42 -40.88
C THR A 111 6.56 29.64 -41.16
N GLU A 112 7.50 29.93 -40.26
CA GLU A 112 8.49 30.99 -40.44
C GLU A 112 9.37 30.73 -41.66
N LEU A 113 9.89 29.51 -41.81
CA LEU A 113 10.70 29.11 -42.96
C LEU A 113 9.91 29.27 -44.28
N ILE A 114 8.64 28.84 -44.31
CA ILE A 114 7.78 28.99 -45.48
C ILE A 114 7.60 30.47 -45.85
N GLU A 115 7.36 31.36 -44.88
CA GLU A 115 7.18 32.78 -45.16
C GLU A 115 8.49 33.45 -45.61
N VAL A 116 9.64 33.07 -45.04
CA VAL A 116 10.96 33.53 -45.49
C VAL A 116 11.23 33.12 -46.94
N GLU A 117 11.07 31.83 -47.26
CA GLU A 117 11.30 31.31 -48.62
C GLU A 117 10.33 31.91 -49.64
N LYS A 118 9.06 32.08 -49.27
CA LYS A 118 8.05 32.73 -50.11
C LYS A 118 8.42 34.18 -50.40
N THR A 119 8.92 34.92 -49.41
CA THR A 119 9.40 36.29 -49.59
C THR A 119 10.63 36.31 -50.51
N ALA A 120 11.57 35.39 -50.32
CA ALA A 120 12.75 35.26 -51.18
C ALA A 120 12.36 34.97 -52.65
N ILE A 121 11.42 34.05 -52.89
CA ILE A 121 10.90 33.74 -54.22
C ILE A 121 10.22 34.96 -54.85
N GLN A 122 9.45 35.72 -54.08
CA GLN A 122 8.81 36.95 -54.57
C GLN A 122 9.85 37.99 -55.01
N THR A 123 10.90 38.19 -54.22
CA THR A 123 12.01 39.09 -54.57
C THR A 123 12.74 38.62 -55.83
N GLN A 124 13.12 37.33 -55.90
CA GLN A 124 13.77 36.75 -57.07
C GLN A 124 12.90 36.86 -58.33
N THR A 125 11.58 36.69 -58.20
CA THR A 125 10.65 36.83 -59.32
C THR A 125 10.56 38.28 -59.79
N ALA A 126 10.57 39.25 -58.88
CA ALA A 126 10.57 40.67 -59.22
C ALA A 126 11.87 41.06 -59.94
N GLU A 127 13.02 40.64 -59.42
CA GLU A 127 14.34 40.88 -60.04
C GLU A 127 14.42 40.24 -61.44
N ALA A 128 14.00 38.98 -61.59
CA ALA A 128 13.98 38.31 -62.88
C ALA A 128 13.04 39.00 -63.89
N ARG A 129 11.91 39.56 -63.44
CA ARG A 129 11.00 40.33 -64.30
C ARG A 129 11.62 41.62 -64.80
N ASP A 130 12.35 42.34 -63.94
CA ASP A 130 13.04 43.58 -64.34
C ASP A 130 14.14 43.30 -65.35
N VAL A 131 14.98 42.27 -65.10
CA VAL A 131 16.03 41.84 -66.03
C VAL A 131 15.46 41.42 -67.38
N LEU A 132 14.40 40.59 -67.39
CA LEU A 132 13.73 40.19 -68.63
C LEU A 132 13.10 41.38 -69.38
N GLY A 133 12.62 42.40 -68.66
CA GLY A 133 12.09 43.62 -69.25
C GLY A 133 13.17 44.46 -69.94
N ASP A 134 14.35 44.57 -69.33
CA ASP A 134 15.51 45.24 -69.92
C ASP A 134 16.04 44.48 -71.14
N ASP A 135 16.16 43.16 -71.03
CA ASP A 135 16.58 42.31 -72.15
C ASP A 135 15.58 42.37 -73.32
N ALA A 136 14.27 42.38 -73.04
CA ALA A 136 13.25 42.53 -74.07
C ALA A 136 13.38 43.88 -74.81
N ARG A 137 13.64 44.98 -74.09
CA ARG A 137 13.89 46.31 -74.69
C ARG A 137 15.15 46.31 -75.57
N ARG A 138 16.23 45.69 -75.08
CA ARG A 138 17.50 45.56 -75.81
C ARG A 138 17.32 44.77 -77.10
N ILE A 139 16.70 43.59 -77.02
CA ILE A 139 16.42 42.72 -78.17
C ILE A 139 15.50 43.43 -79.18
N ALA A 140 14.46 44.12 -78.71
CA ALA A 140 13.56 44.87 -79.60
C ALA A 140 14.30 45.99 -80.36
N THR A 141 15.26 46.67 -79.72
CA THR A 141 16.09 47.69 -80.36
C THR A 141 17.01 47.07 -81.41
N GLU A 142 17.63 45.93 -81.08
CA GLU A 142 18.50 45.17 -81.98
C GLU A 142 17.74 44.70 -83.23
N ILE A 143 16.58 44.08 -83.06
CA ILE A 143 15.69 43.67 -84.18
C ILE A 143 15.28 44.88 -85.02
N SER A 144 14.89 45.99 -84.39
CA SER A 144 14.48 47.20 -85.11
C SER A 144 15.61 47.77 -85.96
N SER A 145 16.84 47.80 -85.43
CA SER A 145 18.03 48.26 -86.16
C SER A 145 18.37 47.37 -87.36
N GLN A 146 18.17 46.05 -87.23
CA GLN A 146 18.43 45.07 -88.27
C GLN A 146 17.38 45.11 -89.40
N ILE A 147 16.11 45.35 -89.06
CA ILE A 147 15.04 45.56 -90.06
C ILE A 147 15.25 46.88 -90.82
N LEU A 148 15.61 47.97 -90.12
CA LEU A 148 15.79 49.30 -90.70
C LEU A 148 17.09 49.48 -91.51
N HIS A 149 17.97 48.47 -91.57
CA HIS A 149 19.27 48.50 -92.31
C HIS A 149 20.14 49.74 -92.01
N ARG A 150 19.92 50.41 -90.87
CA ARG A 150 20.67 51.61 -90.51
C ARG A 150 21.67 51.26 -89.43
N HIS A 151 22.86 50.88 -89.88
CA HIS A 151 24.05 50.87 -89.04
C HIS A 151 24.27 52.30 -88.50
N LEU A 152 24.16 52.45 -87.18
CA LEU A 152 24.83 53.51 -86.42
C LEU A 152 25.75 52.80 -85.42
#